data_AF-A0A090T4R2-F1
#
_entry.id   AF-A0A090T4R2-F1
#
_cell.length_a   1.000
_cell.length_b   1.000
_cell.length_c   1.000
_cell.angle_alpha   90.00
_cell.angle_beta   90.00
_cell.angle_gamma   90.00
#
_symmetry.space_group_name_H-M   'P 1'
#
loop_
_entity.id
_entity.type
_entity.pdbx_description
1 polymer ?
#
loop_
_entity_poly.entity_id
_entity_poly.type
_entity_poly.pdbx_seq_one_letter_code
_entity_poly.pdbx_strand_id
1 'polypeptide(L)'
;MPVKVHGQINGFIMLRQKPHQASPDSTAIQFVISTAFALATTIRSAQLSLSLDSPSQREIQLEQSVRQHNKGIKEMLQNLEKAQNYQVEVEKMEALGKLVAGVAHEVNTPLGVAMTSVSIVEEQIKKLETAYRNQQLDESVFIEFLDSSIPAVDMTNTNLERAALLVQQFKQTSDNEGHGEAEVVAFKPLCEELITSIAPLYQPTTSSL
;
A
#
# COMPACT_ATOMS: atom_id res chain seq x y z
N MET A 1 -18.86 47.03 -60.52
CA MET A 1 -18.64 48.05 -59.47
C MET A 1 -17.75 47.48 -58.37
N PRO A 2 -16.73 48.22 -57.91
CA PRO A 2 -15.85 47.78 -56.83
C PRO A 2 -16.57 47.82 -55.49
N VAL A 3 -16.56 46.71 -54.77
CA VAL A 3 -17.06 46.65 -53.39
C VAL A 3 -15.92 47.10 -52.48
N LYS A 4 -16.09 48.26 -51.85
CA LYS A 4 -15.12 48.84 -50.92
C LYS A 4 -15.62 48.70 -49.49
N VAL A 5 -14.74 48.28 -48.59
CA VAL A 5 -15.01 48.28 -47.14
C VAL A 5 -13.86 49.04 -46.47
N HIS A 6 -14.16 50.17 -45.82
CA HIS A 6 -13.16 51.06 -45.19
C HIS A 6 -12.01 51.50 -46.12
N GLY A 7 -12.30 51.75 -47.40
CA GLY A 7 -11.34 52.28 -48.38
C GLY A 7 -10.55 51.24 -49.18
N GLN A 8 -10.51 49.96 -48.76
CA GLN A 8 -9.90 48.86 -49.53
C GLN A 8 -10.93 48.18 -50.46
N ILE A 9 -10.51 47.81 -51.67
CA ILE A 9 -11.34 47.10 -52.65
C ILE A 9 -11.27 45.60 -52.36
N ASN A 10 -12.38 45.01 -51.92
CA ASN A 10 -12.47 43.59 -51.58
C ASN A 10 -12.98 42.71 -52.74
N GLY A 11 -13.43 43.31 -53.83
CA GLY A 11 -13.89 42.59 -55.02
C GLY A 11 -14.68 43.47 -55.99
N PHE A 12 -15.13 42.87 -57.09
CA PHE A 12 -15.95 43.55 -58.09
C PHE A 12 -17.25 42.77 -58.31
N ILE A 13 -18.37 43.48 -58.29
CA ILE A 13 -19.66 42.92 -58.70
C ILE A 13 -19.99 43.47 -60.08
N MET A 14 -20.11 42.57 -61.06
CA MET A 14 -20.58 42.93 -62.38
C MET A 14 -22.02 42.48 -62.54
N LEU A 15 -22.89 43.44 -62.83
CA LEU A 15 -24.25 43.15 -63.26
C LEU A 15 -24.22 42.86 -64.77
N ARG A 16 -24.63 41.65 -65.15
CA ARG A 16 -24.78 41.28 -66.55
C ARG A 16 -26.24 41.43 -66.95
N GLN A 17 -26.52 42.39 -67.83
CA GLN A 17 -27.85 42.63 -68.37
C GLN A 17 -28.11 41.66 -69.54
N LYS A 18 -29.32 41.10 -69.62
CA LYS A 18 -29.77 40.37 -70.81
C LYS A 18 -30.17 41.36 -71.91
N PRO A 19 -29.91 41.07 -73.20
CA PRO A 19 -30.30 41.96 -74.29
C PRO A 19 -31.82 42.19 -74.29
N HIS A 20 -32.25 43.44 -74.49
CA HIS A 20 -33.65 43.93 -74.51
C HIS A 20 -34.41 44.10 -73.18
N GLN A 21 -33.73 44.22 -72.04
CA GLN A 21 -34.36 44.72 -70.79
C GLN A 21 -34.02 46.18 -70.51
N ALA A 22 -34.94 46.92 -69.88
CA ALA A 22 -34.72 48.32 -69.47
C ALA A 22 -33.50 48.46 -68.56
N SER A 23 -32.79 49.60 -68.65
CA SER A 23 -31.67 49.90 -67.75
C SER A 23 -32.14 49.82 -66.29
N PRO A 24 -31.40 49.15 -65.40
CA PRO A 24 -31.79 49.08 -63.99
C PRO A 24 -31.95 50.50 -63.43
N ASP A 25 -33.06 50.70 -62.73
CA ASP A 25 -33.40 51.94 -62.06
C ASP A 25 -32.53 52.15 -60.82
N SER A 26 -32.49 53.39 -60.30
CA SER A 26 -31.61 53.77 -59.19
C SER A 26 -31.83 52.90 -57.94
N THR A 27 -33.07 52.48 -57.69
CA THR A 27 -33.45 51.61 -56.57
C THR A 27 -32.85 50.21 -56.68
N ALA A 28 -32.90 49.60 -57.86
CA ALA A 28 -32.30 48.29 -58.11
C ALA A 28 -30.77 48.35 -57.96
N ILE A 29 -30.14 49.43 -58.41
CA ILE A 29 -28.69 49.64 -58.23
C ILE A 29 -28.34 49.78 -56.74
N GLN A 30 -29.11 50.57 -55.97
CA GLN A 30 -28.92 50.73 -54.53
C GLN A 30 -29.10 49.42 -53.75
N PHE A 31 -30.10 48.61 -54.13
CA PHE A 31 -30.33 47.30 -53.54
C PHE A 31 -29.14 46.36 -53.75
N VAL A 32 -28.60 46.29 -54.97
CA VAL A 32 -27.42 45.48 -55.29
C VAL A 32 -26.20 45.97 -54.50
N ILE A 33 -26.01 47.28 -54.36
CA ILE A 33 -24.90 47.84 -53.56
C ILE A 33 -25.04 47.49 -52.08
N SER A 34 -26.24 47.63 -51.52
CA SER A 34 -26.52 47.31 -50.11
C SER A 34 -26.31 45.84 -49.81
N THR A 35 -26.84 44.95 -50.65
CA THR A 35 -26.68 43.49 -50.51
C THR A 35 -25.23 43.06 -50.69
N ALA A 36 -24.51 43.66 -51.65
CA ALA A 36 -23.08 43.45 -51.83
C ALA A 36 -22.25 43.83 -50.60
N PHE A 37 -22.55 44.99 -50.01
CA PHE A 37 -21.86 45.47 -48.82
C PHE A 37 -22.18 44.59 -47.59
N ALA A 38 -23.43 44.18 -47.43
CA ALA A 38 -23.86 43.25 -46.38
C ALA A 38 -23.16 41.89 -46.51
N LEU A 39 -23.05 41.34 -47.73
CA LEU A 39 -22.30 40.10 -47.98
C LEU A 39 -20.81 40.25 -47.67
N ALA A 40 -20.19 41.34 -48.12
CA ALA A 40 -18.76 41.58 -47.90
C ALA A 40 -18.42 41.74 -46.40
N THR A 41 -19.28 42.40 -45.64
CA THR A 41 -19.11 42.55 -44.18
C THR A 41 -19.32 41.21 -43.47
N THR A 42 -20.32 40.43 -43.87
CA THR A 42 -20.61 39.09 -43.29
C THR A 42 -19.48 38.09 -43.56
N ILE A 43 -18.94 38.06 -44.78
CA ILE A 43 -17.80 37.19 -45.13
C ILE A 43 -16.56 37.57 -44.31
N ARG A 44 -16.29 38.87 -44.17
CA ARG A 44 -15.17 39.37 -43.38
C ARG A 44 -15.33 39.05 -41.90
N SER A 45 -16.53 39.22 -41.32
CA SER A 45 -16.76 38.87 -39.92
C SER A 45 -16.60 37.38 -39.69
N ALA A 46 -17.12 36.53 -40.59
CA ALA A 46 -16.93 35.08 -40.53
C ALA A 46 -15.44 34.68 -40.61
N GLN A 47 -14.67 35.29 -41.52
CA GLN A 47 -13.22 35.05 -41.64
C GLN A 47 -12.45 35.49 -40.38
N LEU A 48 -12.83 36.62 -39.78
CA LEU A 48 -12.21 37.11 -38.55
C LEU A 48 -12.54 36.19 -37.37
N SER A 49 -13.78 35.73 -37.23
CA SER A 49 -14.18 34.74 -36.22
C SER A 49 -13.38 33.45 -36.33
N LEU A 50 -13.18 32.91 -37.55
CA LEU A 50 -12.35 31.72 -37.79
C LEU A 50 -10.85 31.94 -37.46
N SER A 51 -10.34 33.16 -37.66
CA SER A 51 -8.95 33.50 -37.36
C SER A 51 -8.71 33.63 -35.85
N LEU A 52 -9.71 34.13 -35.10
CA LEU A 52 -9.69 34.22 -33.64
C LEU A 52 -9.80 32.84 -32.97
N ASP A 53 -10.46 31.87 -33.62
CA ASP A 53 -10.55 30.48 -33.16
C ASP A 53 -9.27 29.66 -33.38
N SER A 54 -8.31 30.15 -34.17
CA SER A 54 -7.04 29.46 -34.34
C SER A 54 -6.12 29.72 -33.12
N PRO A 55 -5.71 28.67 -32.38
CA PRO A 55 -4.91 28.86 -31.17
C PRO A 55 -3.58 29.52 -31.52
N SER A 56 -3.22 30.53 -30.73
CA SER A 56 -1.96 31.24 -30.96
C SER A 56 -0.76 30.31 -30.73
N GLN A 57 0.37 30.55 -31.41
CA GLN A 57 1.58 29.73 -31.20
C GLN A 57 2.01 29.67 -29.73
N ARG A 58 1.78 30.75 -28.97
CA ARG A 58 2.09 30.82 -27.55
C ARG A 58 1.19 29.91 -26.72
N GLU A 59 -0.07 29.79 -27.08
CA GLU A 59 -1.04 28.92 -26.43
C GLU A 59 -0.73 27.44 -26.69
N ILE A 60 -0.37 27.10 -27.93
CA ILE A 60 0.13 25.75 -28.28
C ILE A 60 1.39 25.41 -27.47
N GLN A 61 2.35 26.34 -27.35
CA GLN A 61 3.57 26.14 -26.56
C GLN A 61 3.28 25.99 -25.06
N LEU A 62 2.36 26.79 -24.51
CA LEU A 62 1.91 26.68 -23.12
C LEU A 62 1.23 25.33 -22.87
N GLU A 63 0.32 24.91 -23.75
CA GLU A 63 -0.32 23.60 -23.64
C GLU A 63 0.69 22.45 -23.71
N GLN A 64 1.64 22.51 -24.64
CA GLN A 64 2.71 21.52 -24.75
C GLN A 64 3.57 21.49 -23.49
N SER A 65 3.94 22.66 -22.96
CA SER A 65 4.68 22.79 -21.71
C SER A 65 3.90 22.20 -20.54
N VAL A 66 2.62 22.54 -20.38
CA VAL A 66 1.76 21.99 -19.32
C VAL A 66 1.62 20.48 -19.45
N ARG A 67 1.43 19.95 -20.67
CA ARG A 67 1.39 18.49 -20.91
C ARG A 67 2.72 17.82 -20.55
N GLN A 68 3.85 18.43 -20.90
CA GLN A 68 5.18 17.93 -20.57
C GLN A 68 5.40 17.87 -19.06
N HIS A 69 5.07 18.96 -18.34
CA HIS A 69 5.18 19.03 -16.89
C HIS A 69 4.24 18.03 -16.20
N ASN A 70 2.98 17.94 -16.63
CA ASN A 70 2.03 16.96 -16.08
C ASN A 70 2.51 15.52 -16.29
N LYS A 71 3.11 15.22 -17.45
CA LYS A 71 3.71 13.91 -17.70
C LYS A 71 4.87 13.64 -16.74
N GLY A 72 5.78 14.60 -16.57
CA GLY A 72 6.90 14.48 -15.63
C GLY A 72 6.46 14.31 -14.16
N ILE A 73 5.45 15.08 -13.73
CA ILE A 73 4.85 14.94 -12.38
C ILE A 73 4.24 13.55 -12.21
N LYS A 74 3.51 13.05 -13.21
CA LYS A 74 2.90 11.72 -13.16
C LYS A 74 3.97 10.61 -13.06
N GLU A 75 5.06 10.73 -13.82
CA GLU A 75 6.19 9.79 -13.74
C GLU A 75 6.89 9.85 -12.38
N MET A 76 7.12 11.06 -11.84
CA MET A 76 7.68 11.24 -10.49
C MET A 76 6.79 10.63 -9.41
N LEU A 77 5.48 10.85 -9.47
CA LEU A 77 4.53 10.25 -8.53
C LEU A 77 4.55 8.71 -8.60
N GLN A 78 4.56 8.14 -9.80
CA GLN A 78 4.66 6.69 -9.98
C GLN A 78 5.98 6.13 -9.43
N ASN A 79 7.09 6.85 -9.61
CA ASN A 79 8.37 6.43 -9.06
C ASN A 79 8.40 6.55 -7.53
N LEU A 80 7.79 7.59 -6.98
CA LEU A 80 7.68 7.80 -5.54
C LEU A 80 6.80 6.72 -4.89
N GLU A 81 5.66 6.38 -5.50
CA GLU A 81 4.79 5.29 -5.06
C GLU A 81 5.53 3.94 -5.09
N LYS A 82 6.27 3.64 -6.16
CA LYS A 82 7.10 2.44 -6.24
C LYS A 82 8.18 2.41 -5.15
N ALA A 83 8.86 3.53 -4.91
CA ALA A 83 9.89 3.63 -3.89
C ALA A 83 9.32 3.46 -2.47
N GLN A 84 8.15 4.05 -2.20
CA GLN A 84 7.44 3.90 -0.93
C GLN A 84 7.01 2.46 -0.70
N ASN A 85 6.41 1.81 -1.72
CA ASN A 85 6.03 0.40 -1.63
C ASN A 85 7.25 -0.51 -1.40
N TYR A 86 8.38 -0.20 -2.06
CA TYR A 86 9.63 -0.91 -1.83
C TYR A 86 10.14 -0.73 -0.39
N GLN A 87 10.10 0.50 0.15
CA GLN A 87 10.47 0.76 1.55
C GLN A 87 9.60 0.00 2.53
N VAL A 88 8.28 0.00 2.32
CA VAL A 88 7.33 -0.77 3.15
C VAL A 88 7.66 -2.26 3.12
N GLU A 89 7.98 -2.82 1.95
CA GLU A 89 8.35 -4.23 1.83
C GLU A 89 9.66 -4.55 2.57
N VAL A 90 10.66 -3.66 2.48
CA VAL A 90 11.93 -3.79 3.21
C VAL A 90 11.71 -3.74 4.72
N GLU A 91 10.92 -2.78 5.21
CA GLU A 91 10.58 -2.68 6.64
C GLU A 91 9.82 -3.92 7.13
N LYS A 92 8.89 -4.44 6.32
CA LYS A 92 8.17 -5.69 6.63
C LYS A 92 9.11 -6.88 6.71
N MET A 93 10.08 -7.00 5.79
CA MET A 93 11.10 -8.05 5.86
C MET A 93 12.00 -7.91 7.08
N GLU A 94 12.38 -6.71 7.48
CA GLU A 94 13.18 -6.48 8.68
C GLU A 94 12.38 -6.85 9.95
N ALA A 95 11.10 -6.46 10.01
CA ALA A 95 10.20 -6.81 11.10
C ALA A 95 10.01 -8.33 11.21
N LEU A 96 9.79 -9.01 10.08
CA LEU A 96 9.70 -10.47 10.03
C LEU A 96 11.02 -11.13 10.47
N GLY A 97 12.16 -10.61 10.03
CA GLY A 97 13.48 -11.10 10.44
C GLY A 97 13.71 -10.99 11.95
N LYS A 98 13.34 -9.85 12.56
CA LYS A 98 13.39 -9.63 14.01
C LYS A 98 12.46 -10.58 14.76
N LEU A 99 11.26 -10.80 14.24
CA LEU A 99 10.27 -11.69 14.84
C LEU A 99 10.73 -13.15 14.78
N VAL A 100 11.20 -13.63 13.64
CA VAL A 100 11.76 -14.98 13.48
C VAL A 100 12.97 -15.18 14.38
N ALA A 101 13.86 -14.19 14.49
CA ALA A 101 15.00 -14.26 15.40
C ALA A 101 14.58 -14.31 16.88
N GLY A 102 13.55 -13.56 17.27
CA GLY A 102 12.97 -13.60 18.61
C GLY A 102 12.37 -14.96 18.94
N VAL A 103 11.53 -15.50 18.05
CA VAL A 103 10.93 -16.83 18.20
C VAL A 103 12.01 -17.91 18.26
N ALA A 104 13.02 -17.84 17.40
CA ALA A 104 14.13 -18.78 17.44
C ALA A 104 14.85 -18.73 18.79
N HIS A 105 15.08 -17.53 19.35
CA HIS A 105 15.71 -17.40 20.66
C HIS A 105 14.86 -18.02 21.77
N GLU A 106 13.56 -17.70 21.81
CA GLU A 106 12.64 -18.20 22.83
C GLU A 106 12.39 -19.70 22.73
N VAL A 107 12.44 -20.29 21.53
CA VAL A 107 12.40 -21.75 21.32
C VAL A 107 13.71 -22.40 21.73
N ASN A 108 14.85 -21.77 21.43
CA ASN A 108 16.17 -22.33 21.73
C ASN A 108 16.46 -22.39 23.23
N THR A 109 15.95 -21.46 24.04
CA THR A 109 16.17 -21.47 25.50
C THR A 109 15.65 -22.75 26.18
N PRO A 110 14.37 -23.14 26.07
CA PRO A 110 13.88 -24.38 26.66
C PRO A 110 14.55 -25.62 26.04
N LEU A 111 14.87 -25.62 24.74
CA LEU A 111 15.63 -26.71 24.12
C LEU A 111 17.02 -26.88 24.74
N GLY A 112 17.73 -25.79 25.02
CA GLY A 112 19.03 -25.82 25.69
C GLY A 112 18.96 -26.38 27.11
N VAL A 113 17.91 -26.04 27.86
CA VAL A 113 17.65 -26.61 29.19
C VAL A 113 17.36 -28.12 29.08
N ALA A 114 16.48 -28.52 28.15
CA ALA A 114 16.17 -29.94 27.92
C ALA A 114 17.44 -30.74 27.56
N MET A 115 18.29 -30.23 26.67
CA MET A 115 19.55 -30.87 26.30
C MET A 115 20.52 -31.02 27.49
N THR A 116 20.56 -30.02 28.36
CA THR A 116 21.39 -30.07 29.58
C THR A 116 20.85 -31.11 30.56
N SER A 117 19.54 -31.16 30.75
CA SER A 117 18.88 -32.17 31.59
C SER A 117 19.08 -33.59 31.07
N VAL A 118 18.98 -33.80 29.75
CA VAL A 118 19.30 -35.11 29.13
C VAL A 118 20.76 -35.49 29.37
N SER A 119 21.69 -34.53 29.24
CA SER A 119 23.11 -34.78 29.50
C SER A 119 23.39 -35.22 30.95
N ILE A 120 22.66 -34.66 31.92
CA ILE A 120 22.71 -35.10 33.33
C ILE A 120 22.27 -36.57 33.43
N VAL A 121 21.12 -36.94 32.83
CA VAL A 121 20.63 -38.32 32.84
C VAL A 121 21.64 -39.27 32.19
N GLU A 122 22.23 -38.90 31.06
CA GLU A 122 23.27 -39.71 30.40
C GLU A 122 24.49 -39.93 31.30
N GLU A 123 24.94 -38.91 32.03
CA GLU A 123 26.04 -39.04 32.99
C GLU A 123 25.67 -39.99 34.14
N GLN A 124 24.45 -39.85 34.67
CA GLN A 124 23.96 -40.69 35.77
C GLN A 124 23.79 -42.16 35.35
N ILE A 125 23.32 -42.41 34.12
CA ILE A 125 23.27 -43.76 33.55
C ILE A 125 24.67 -44.37 33.46
N LYS A 126 25.67 -43.61 32.99
CA LYS A 126 27.07 -44.09 32.91
C LYS A 126 27.66 -44.38 34.30
N LYS A 127 27.39 -43.53 35.30
CA LYS A 127 27.80 -43.76 36.69
C LYS A 127 27.18 -45.04 37.25
N LEU A 128 25.87 -45.22 37.06
CA LEU A 128 25.14 -46.40 37.51
C LEU A 128 25.66 -47.67 36.83
N GLU A 129 25.88 -47.64 35.51
CA GLU A 129 26.45 -48.77 34.76
C GLU A 129 27.83 -49.15 35.31
N THR A 130 28.69 -48.16 35.57
CA THR A 130 30.04 -48.38 36.09
C THR A 130 30.00 -49.00 37.48
N ALA A 131 29.17 -48.46 38.38
CA ALA A 131 29.00 -48.99 39.73
C ALA A 131 28.49 -50.44 39.69
N TYR A 132 27.53 -50.74 38.82
CA TYR A 132 27.02 -52.10 38.64
C TYR A 132 28.11 -53.06 38.13
N ARG A 133 28.85 -52.69 37.08
CA ARG A 133 29.92 -53.53 36.50
C ARG A 133 31.05 -53.81 37.50
N ASN A 134 31.34 -52.85 38.36
CA ASN A 134 32.38 -52.98 39.38
C ASN A 134 31.89 -53.66 40.67
N GLN A 135 30.63 -54.12 40.73
CA GLN A 135 29.99 -54.67 41.94
C GLN A 135 30.00 -53.69 43.13
N GLN A 136 29.95 -52.40 42.82
CA GLN A 136 29.90 -51.28 43.77
C GLN A 136 28.52 -50.60 43.81
N LEU A 137 27.51 -51.22 43.21
CA LEU A 137 26.15 -50.73 43.27
C LEU A 137 25.53 -51.08 44.62
N ASP A 138 25.29 -50.08 45.44
CA ASP A 138 24.52 -50.17 46.67
C ASP A 138 23.22 -49.34 46.59
N GLU A 139 22.41 -49.43 47.63
CA GLU A 139 21.14 -48.71 47.72
C GLU A 139 21.31 -47.19 47.65
N SER A 140 22.40 -46.66 48.22
CA SER A 140 22.65 -45.21 48.23
C SER A 140 22.93 -44.68 46.83
N VAL A 141 23.75 -45.39 46.05
CA VAL A 141 24.06 -45.04 44.65
C VAL A 141 22.82 -45.14 43.78
N PHE A 142 21.97 -46.14 44.01
CA PHE A 142 20.72 -46.29 43.27
C PHE A 142 19.72 -45.17 43.58
N ILE A 143 19.58 -44.78 44.86
CA ILE A 143 18.74 -43.64 45.26
C ILE A 143 19.27 -42.34 44.67
N GLU A 144 20.58 -42.09 44.71
CA GLU A 144 21.18 -40.89 44.09
C GLU A 144 20.92 -40.83 42.57
N PHE A 145 20.96 -41.97 41.89
CA PHE A 145 20.58 -42.06 40.48
C PHE A 145 19.12 -41.66 40.25
N LEU A 146 18.18 -42.15 41.07
CA LEU A 146 16.76 -41.80 40.95
C LEU A 146 16.51 -40.32 41.26
N ASP A 147 17.10 -39.80 42.35
CA ASP A 147 16.94 -38.42 42.80
C ASP A 147 17.52 -37.40 41.82
N SER A 148 18.50 -37.80 41.02
CA SER A 148 19.06 -36.95 39.96
C SER A 148 18.38 -37.13 38.60
N SER A 149 17.98 -38.35 38.24
CA SER A 149 17.43 -38.65 36.92
C SER A 149 15.96 -38.29 36.78
N ILE A 150 15.13 -38.52 37.80
CA ILE A 150 13.69 -38.22 37.73
C ILE A 150 13.45 -36.72 37.52
N PRO A 151 14.03 -35.80 38.32
CA PRO A 151 13.84 -34.37 38.10
C PRO A 151 14.40 -33.90 36.76
N ALA A 152 15.50 -34.48 36.29
CA ALA A 152 16.08 -34.14 35.00
C ALA A 152 15.17 -34.56 33.83
N VAL A 153 14.52 -35.73 33.90
CA VAL A 153 13.51 -36.14 32.91
C VAL A 153 12.30 -35.22 32.94
N ASP A 154 11.81 -34.84 34.12
CA ASP A 154 10.68 -33.91 34.26
C ASP A 154 11.01 -32.52 33.70
N MET A 155 12.20 -32.01 33.97
CA MET A 155 12.70 -30.76 33.38
C MET A 155 12.79 -30.86 31.86
N THR A 156 13.23 -31.99 31.33
CA THR A 156 13.29 -32.23 29.88
C THR A 156 11.91 -32.14 29.26
N ASN A 157 10.94 -32.91 29.78
CA ASN A 157 9.57 -32.91 29.27
C ASN A 157 8.92 -31.53 29.34
N THR A 158 9.03 -30.86 30.49
CA THR A 158 8.46 -29.51 30.70
C THR A 158 9.00 -28.50 29.68
N ASN A 159 10.31 -28.55 29.39
CA ASN A 159 10.91 -27.62 28.44
C ASN A 159 10.62 -27.99 26.98
N LEU A 160 10.52 -29.28 26.65
CA LEU A 160 10.08 -29.71 25.32
C LEU A 160 8.63 -29.29 25.05
N GLU A 161 7.73 -29.41 26.03
CA GLU A 161 6.35 -28.92 25.92
C GLU A 161 6.30 -27.40 25.71
N ARG A 162 7.12 -26.63 26.44
CA ARG A 162 7.23 -25.17 26.23
C ARG A 162 7.73 -24.83 24.83
N ALA A 163 8.76 -25.52 24.33
CA ALA A 163 9.27 -25.32 22.98
C ALA A 163 8.19 -25.62 21.92
N ALA A 164 7.44 -26.71 22.10
CA ALA A 164 6.33 -27.07 21.20
C ALA A 164 5.20 -26.02 21.22
N LEU A 165 4.85 -25.49 22.39
CA LEU A 165 3.84 -24.43 22.53
C LEU A 165 4.26 -23.16 21.79
N LEU A 166 5.52 -22.73 21.92
CA LEU A 166 6.04 -21.55 21.22
C LEU A 166 5.97 -21.71 19.69
N VAL A 167 6.34 -22.90 19.18
CA VAL A 167 6.21 -23.20 17.74
C VAL A 167 4.75 -23.15 17.29
N GLN A 168 3.82 -23.67 18.10
CA GLN A 168 2.39 -23.63 17.80
C GLN A 168 1.84 -22.20 17.78
N GLN A 169 2.21 -21.36 18.76
CA GLN A 169 1.82 -19.95 18.83
C GLN A 169 2.37 -19.15 17.65
N PHE A 170 3.62 -19.41 17.25
CA PHE A 170 4.21 -18.78 16.08
C PHE A 170 3.48 -19.17 14.78
N LYS A 171 3.10 -20.44 14.64
CA LYS A 171 2.32 -20.92 13.50
C LYS A 171 0.94 -20.27 13.44
N GLN A 172 0.23 -20.16 14.56
CA GLN A 172 -1.07 -19.47 14.62
C GLN A 172 -0.96 -18.00 14.23
N THR A 173 0.08 -17.30 14.69
CA THR A 173 0.35 -15.91 14.30
C THR A 173 0.60 -15.81 12.79
N SER A 174 1.39 -16.72 12.23
CA SER A 174 1.69 -16.78 10.79
C SER A 174 0.45 -17.07 9.93
N ASP A 175 -0.47 -17.90 10.41
CA ASP A 175 -1.73 -18.20 9.73
C ASP A 175 -2.74 -17.03 9.80
N ASN A 176 -2.63 -16.15 10.82
CA ASN A 176 -3.54 -15.03 11.04
C ASN A 176 -3.15 -13.72 10.32
N GLU A 177 -1.92 -13.62 9.79
CA GLU A 177 -1.40 -12.41 9.10
C GLU A 177 -2.04 -12.13 7.73
N GLY A 178 -3.01 -12.94 7.27
CA GLY A 178 -3.67 -12.78 5.96
C GLY A 178 -5.17 -12.44 5.99
N HIS A 179 -5.84 -12.57 7.14
CA HIS A 179 -7.30 -12.44 7.24
C HIS A 179 -7.73 -11.68 8.48
N GLY A 180 -7.29 -10.43 8.61
CA GLY A 180 -7.99 -9.46 9.44
C GLY A 180 -9.30 -9.06 8.76
N GLU A 181 -10.31 -9.92 8.77
CA GLU A 181 -11.66 -9.44 8.48
C GLU A 181 -12.00 -8.39 9.53
N ALA A 182 -12.44 -7.21 9.07
CA ALA A 182 -12.94 -6.17 9.95
C ALA A 182 -14.19 -6.70 10.64
N GLU A 183 -14.04 -7.26 11.82
CA GLU A 183 -15.14 -7.77 12.61
C GLU A 183 -15.82 -6.61 13.34
N VAL A 184 -17.14 -6.46 13.15
CA VAL A 184 -17.93 -5.49 13.90
C VAL A 184 -18.17 -6.07 15.29
N VAL A 185 -17.32 -5.71 16.23
CA VAL A 185 -17.44 -6.14 17.63
C VAL A 185 -18.23 -5.11 18.42
N ALA A 186 -19.21 -5.58 19.19
CA ALA A 186 -19.94 -4.73 20.12
C ALA A 186 -19.01 -4.36 21.30
N PHE A 187 -18.75 -3.06 21.46
CA PHE A 187 -17.79 -2.53 22.44
C PHE A 187 -18.09 -2.94 23.89
N LYS A 188 -19.36 -2.90 24.29
CA LYS A 188 -19.77 -3.21 25.67
C LYS A 188 -19.49 -4.68 26.05
N PRO A 189 -19.93 -5.69 25.27
CA PRO A 189 -19.57 -7.09 25.50
C PRO A 189 -18.06 -7.34 25.58
N LEU A 190 -17.28 -6.73 24.69
CA LEU A 190 -15.82 -6.88 24.68
C LEU A 190 -15.19 -6.36 25.98
N CYS A 191 -15.63 -5.20 26.47
CA CYS A 191 -15.17 -4.67 27.75
C CYS A 191 -15.55 -5.58 28.92
N GLU A 192 -16.77 -6.13 28.95
CA GLU A 192 -17.23 -7.05 30.00
C GLU A 192 -16.42 -8.35 30.01
N GLU A 193 -16.08 -8.87 28.83
CA GLU A 193 -15.25 -10.06 28.66
C GLU A 193 -13.79 -9.84 29.09
N LEU A 194 -13.20 -8.71 28.70
CA LEU A 194 -11.85 -8.32 29.13
C LEU A 194 -11.77 -8.11 30.64
N ILE A 195 -12.76 -7.44 31.23
CA ILE A 195 -12.83 -7.25 32.69
C ILE A 195 -12.96 -8.60 33.39
N THR A 196 -13.78 -9.51 32.88
CA THR A 196 -13.94 -10.85 33.46
C THR A 196 -12.67 -11.69 33.35
N SER A 197 -11.94 -11.56 32.25
CA SER A 197 -10.67 -12.25 32.02
C SER A 197 -9.53 -11.72 32.90
N ILE A 198 -9.50 -10.41 33.17
CA ILE A 198 -8.43 -9.75 33.93
C ILE A 198 -8.74 -9.65 35.44
N ALA A 199 -10.02 -9.66 35.84
CA ALA A 199 -10.44 -9.58 37.25
C ALA A 199 -9.78 -10.62 38.18
N PRO A 200 -9.56 -11.89 37.79
CA PRO A 200 -8.90 -12.89 38.64
C PRO A 200 -7.42 -12.56 38.93
N LEU A 201 -6.78 -11.76 38.07
CA LEU A 201 -5.38 -11.34 38.21
C LEU A 201 -5.23 -10.10 39.13
N TYR A 202 -6.34 -9.51 39.56
CA TYR A 202 -6.35 -8.34 40.43
C TYR A 202 -6.75 -8.75 41.86
N GLN A 203 -5.75 -9.11 42.69
CA GLN A 203 -5.95 -9.18 44.14
C GLN A 203 -5.62 -7.80 44.73
N PRO A 204 -6.60 -7.08 45.32
CA PRO A 204 -6.28 -5.84 46.02
C PRO A 204 -5.41 -6.18 47.23
N THR A 205 -4.18 -5.65 47.26
CA THR A 205 -3.30 -5.71 48.42
C THR A 205 -4.00 -5.03 49.59
N THR A 206 -4.58 -5.80 50.51
CA THR A 206 -5.05 -5.28 51.78
C THR A 206 -3.83 -4.89 52.61
N SER A 207 -3.33 -3.67 52.41
CA SER A 207 -2.44 -3.03 53.38
C SER A 207 -3.26 -2.74 54.64
N SER A 208 -3.11 -3.60 55.63
CA SER A 208 -3.52 -3.34 57.01
C SER A 208 -2.69 -2.16 57.55
N LEU A 209 -3.36 -1.03 57.78
CA LEU A 209 -2.91 0.00 58.72
C LEU A 209 -3.23 -0.42 60.15
#